data_AF-A0A507FM89-F1
#
_entry.id   AF-A0A507FM89-F1
#
_cell.length_a   1.000
_cell.length_b   1.000
_cell.length_c   1.000
_cell.angle_alpha   90.00
_cell.angle_beta   90.00
_cell.angle_gamma   90.00
#
_symmetry.space_group_name_H-M   'P 1'
#
loop_
_entity.id
_entity.type
_entity.pdbx_description
1 polymer ?
#
loop_
_entity_poly.entity_id
_entity_poly.type
_entity_poly.pdbx_seq_one_letter_code
_entity_poly.pdbx_strand_id
1 'polypeptide(L)'
;MNIYYCLCGEFLLILDVKIDRLPRRQTDGAFILNTKKRTYKLNTVFSKKVVVKRTPEEGNTDKKVGFEAQNRHCCPKCGLFVCYDQKGVFSYILDGSLIKK
;
A
#
# COMPACT_ATOMS: atom_id res chain seq x y z
N MET A 1 0.75 3.96 19.63
CA MET A 1 0.70 2.75 18.78
C MET A 1 -0.69 2.64 18.17
N ASN A 2 -0.81 2.47 16.86
CA ASN A 2 -2.07 2.45 16.12
C ASN A 2 -2.27 1.06 15.51
N ILE A 3 -3.46 0.50 15.71
CA ILE A 3 -3.82 -0.82 15.22
C ILE A 3 -4.89 -0.66 14.13
N TYR A 4 -4.71 -1.38 13.02
CA TYR A 4 -5.57 -1.33 11.87
C TYR A 4 -5.99 -2.75 11.45
N TYR A 5 -7.25 -2.85 11.05
CA TYR A 5 -7.91 -4.10 10.68
C TYR A 5 -8.30 -4.06 9.21
N CYS A 6 -8.33 -5.24 8.60
CA CYS A 6 -9.04 -5.47 7.35
C CYS A 6 -10.53 -5.15 7.52
N LEU A 7 -11.19 -4.88 6.39
CA LEU A 7 -12.65 -4.77 6.34
C LEU A 7 -13.37 -6.04 6.85
N CYS A 8 -12.76 -7.22 6.73
CA CYS A 8 -13.31 -8.48 7.28
C CYS A 8 -13.03 -8.70 8.78
N GLY A 9 -12.42 -7.72 9.46
CA GLY A 9 -12.07 -7.76 10.87
C GLY A 9 -10.72 -8.42 11.19
N GLU A 10 -9.99 -8.93 10.19
CA GLU A 10 -8.64 -9.48 10.40
C GLU A 10 -7.65 -8.40 10.82
N PHE A 11 -6.77 -8.71 11.77
CA PHE A 11 -5.74 -7.79 12.20
C PHE A 11 -4.59 -7.73 11.19
N LEU A 12 -4.29 -6.54 10.64
CA LEU A 12 -3.33 -6.42 9.54
C LEU A 12 -2.13 -5.52 9.84
N LEU A 13 -2.30 -4.39 10.53
CA LEU A 13 -1.21 -3.42 10.66
C LEU A 13 -1.12 -2.83 12.07
N ILE A 14 0.09 -2.85 12.64
CA ILE A 14 0.50 -1.98 13.75
C ILE A 14 1.42 -0.91 13.19
N LEU A 15 1.20 0.35 13.57
CA LEU A 15 2.02 1.47 13.19
C LEU A 15 2.28 2.43 14.37
N ASP A 16 3.51 2.91 14.49
CA ASP A 16 3.90 3.92 15.49
C ASP A 16 3.14 5.25 15.32
N VAL A 17 2.84 5.64 14.09
CA VAL A 17 2.07 6.83 13.70
C VAL A 17 0.67 6.48 13.18
N LYS A 18 -0.25 7.46 13.15
CA LYS A 18 -1.53 7.29 12.47
C LYS A 18 -1.30 7.22 10.95
N ILE A 19 -2.03 6.35 10.26
CA ILE A 19 -1.89 6.10 8.81
C ILE A 19 -2.16 7.35 7.96
N ASP A 20 -3.07 8.22 8.39
CA ASP A 20 -3.42 9.50 7.75
C ASP A 20 -2.27 10.52 7.75
N ARG A 21 -1.27 10.34 8.63
CA ARG A 21 -0.04 11.16 8.66
C ARG A 21 1.07 10.61 7.77
N LEU A 22 0.86 9.48 7.10
CA LEU A 22 1.81 9.00 6.10
C LEU A 22 1.68 9.84 4.82
N PRO A 23 2.79 10.10 4.11
CA PRO A 23 2.72 10.75 2.81
C PRO A 23 1.89 9.92 1.83
N ARG A 24 1.17 10.60 0.94
CA ARG A 24 0.32 9.99 -0.08
C ARG A 24 1.05 9.93 -1.41
N ARG A 25 0.93 8.81 -2.10
CA ARG A 25 1.47 8.64 -3.45
C ARG A 25 0.58 9.35 -4.45
N GLN A 26 1.15 10.19 -5.31
CA GLN A 26 0.40 10.93 -6.33
C GLN A 26 -0.27 10.01 -7.35
N THR A 27 0.35 8.87 -7.67
CA THR A 27 -0.10 7.99 -8.76
C THR A 27 -1.40 7.23 -8.48
N ASP A 28 -1.70 6.91 -7.23
CA ASP A 28 -2.87 6.09 -6.84
C ASP A 28 -3.42 6.40 -5.45
N GLY A 29 -2.93 7.45 -4.79
CA GLY A 29 -3.39 7.84 -3.46
C GLY A 29 -2.98 6.88 -2.33
N ALA A 30 -2.17 5.85 -2.59
CA ALA A 30 -1.73 4.93 -1.57
C ALA A 30 -0.89 5.63 -0.49
N PHE A 31 -1.02 5.20 0.76
CA PHE A 31 -0.17 5.66 1.86
C PHE A 31 1.22 5.05 1.73
N ILE A 32 2.25 5.89 1.79
CA ILE A 32 3.64 5.47 1.65
C ILE A 32 4.21 5.16 3.05
N LEU A 33 4.43 3.87 3.32
CA LEU A 33 5.12 3.40 4.50
C LEU A 33 6.59 3.17 4.19
N ASN A 34 7.48 3.94 4.84
CA ASN A 34 8.93 3.71 4.78
C ASN A 34 9.33 2.70 5.85
N THR A 35 9.71 1.49 5.43
CA THR A 35 10.01 0.35 6.30
C THR A 35 11.30 0.53 7.13
N LYS A 36 12.17 1.48 6.77
CA LYS A 36 13.40 1.81 7.51
C LYS A 36 13.24 2.93 8.54
N LYS A 37 12.17 3.74 8.45
CA LYS A 37 12.00 4.95 9.29
C LYS A 37 10.89 4.82 10.34
N ARG A 38 10.20 3.68 10.39
CA ARG A 38 9.00 3.49 11.21
C ARG A 38 9.04 2.13 11.87
N THR A 39 8.55 2.06 13.09
CA THR A 39 8.26 0.79 13.75
C THR A 39 6.86 0.35 13.34
N TYR A 40 6.76 -0.81 12.70
CA TYR A 40 5.49 -1.35 12.21
C TYR A 40 5.49 -2.88 12.23
N LYS A 41 4.29 -3.46 12.21
CA LYS A 41 4.07 -4.89 11.92
C LYS A 41 2.97 -4.99 10.88
N LEU A 42 3.22 -5.67 9.77
CA LEU A 42 2.26 -5.88 8.70
C LEU A 42 2.02 -7.39 8.53
N ASN A 43 0.79 -7.83 8.75
CA ASN A 43 0.36 -9.22 8.68
C ASN A 43 -0.42 -9.46 7.38
N THR A 44 0.30 -9.52 6.27
CA THR A 44 -0.27 -9.78 4.94
C THR A 44 0.44 -10.94 4.28
N VAL A 45 -0.21 -11.59 3.33
CA VAL A 45 0.38 -12.67 2.53
C VAL A 45 0.66 -12.20 1.12
N PHE A 46 1.80 -12.62 0.57
CA PHE A 46 2.08 -12.40 -0.84
C PHE A 46 1.01 -13.09 -1.69
N SER A 47 0.42 -12.34 -2.61
CA SER A 47 -0.60 -12.85 -3.53
C SER A 47 -0.01 -13.10 -4.92
N LYS A 48 0.50 -12.06 -5.56
CA LYS A 48 1.05 -12.16 -6.92
C LYS A 48 1.94 -10.96 -7.26
N LYS A 49 2.80 -11.17 -8.25
CA LYS A 49 3.55 -10.10 -8.91
C LYS A 49 2.82 -9.69 -10.19
N VAL A 50 2.58 -8.40 -10.38
CA VAL A 50 1.96 -7.85 -11.60
C VAL A 50 2.76 -6.66 -12.12
N VAL A 51 2.61 -6.34 -13.40
CA VAL A 51 3.10 -5.09 -13.98
C VAL A 51 1.90 -4.23 -14.33
N VAL A 52 1.85 -3.01 -13.81
CA VAL A 52 0.80 -2.04 -14.10
C VAL A 52 1.33 -0.94 -15.00
N LYS A 53 0.55 -0.57 -16.01
CA LYS A 53 0.81 0.60 -16.86
C LYS A 53 0.35 1.84 -16.09
N ARG A 54 1.22 2.83 -15.94
CA ARG A 54 0.92 4.14 -15.37
C ARG A 54 0.90 5.15 -16.52
N THR A 55 -0.31 5.54 -16.90
CA THR A 55 -0.50 6.66 -17.81
C THR A 55 -0.19 7.96 -17.07
N PRO A 56 0.46 8.92 -17.74
CA PRO A 56 0.59 10.27 -17.20
C PRO A 56 -0.80 10.91 -17.05
N GLU A 57 -0.90 11.89 -16.17
CA GLU A 57 -2.11 12.69 -16.00
C GLU A 57 -2.51 13.36 -17.32
N GLU A 58 -3.82 13.44 -17.57
CA GLU A 58 -4.38 14.13 -18.74
C GLU A 58 -3.86 15.58 -18.76
N GLY A 59 -3.17 15.95 -19.84
CA GLY A 59 -2.57 17.27 -20.02
C GLY A 59 -1.04 17.34 -19.92
N ASN A 60 -0.36 16.25 -19.54
CA ASN A 60 1.12 16.19 -19.57
C ASN A 60 1.60 15.21 -20.66
N THR A 61 1.47 15.63 -21.92
CA THR A 61 1.83 14.87 -23.12
C THR A 61 3.31 14.53 -23.24
N ASP A 62 4.18 15.24 -22.52
CA ASP A 62 5.63 15.01 -22.55
C ASP A 62 6.08 13.87 -21.62
N LYS A 63 5.21 13.44 -20.70
CA LYS A 63 5.56 12.43 -19.70
C LYS A 63 5.31 11.03 -20.26
N LYS A 64 6.38 10.26 -20.44
CA LYS A 64 6.28 8.89 -20.98
C LYS A 64 5.44 7.99 -20.08
N VAL A 65 4.69 7.08 -20.72
CA VAL A 65 4.01 5.97 -20.04
C VAL A 65 5.03 5.19 -19.21
N GLY A 66 4.76 5.05 -17.91
CA GLY A 66 5.57 4.27 -16.99
C GLY A 66 5.02 2.85 -16.84
N PHE A 67 5.88 1.88 -16.57
CA PHE A 67 5.50 0.55 -16.11
C PHE A 67 6.01 0.34 -14.69
N GLU A 68 5.16 -0.22 -13.83
CA GLU A 68 5.48 -0.46 -12.43
C GLU A 68 5.24 -1.94 -12.08
N ALA A 69 6.28 -2.62 -11.61
CA ALA A 69 6.16 -3.96 -11.05
C ALA A 69 5.68 -3.89 -9.59
N GLN A 70 4.59 -4.57 -9.27
CA GLN A 70 3.99 -4.63 -7.93
C GLN A 70 4.04 -6.05 -7.40
N ASN A 71 4.68 -6.26 -6.25
CA ASN A 71 4.46 -7.43 -5.42
C ASN A 71 3.24 -7.16 -4.55
N ARG A 72 2.09 -7.72 -4.91
CA ARG A 72 0.83 -7.48 -4.22
C ARG A 72 0.69 -8.39 -3.01
N HIS A 73 0.24 -7.81 -1.90
CA HIS A 73 -0.04 -8.49 -0.66
C HIS A 73 -1.50 -8.33 -0.28
N CYS A 74 -2.08 -9.41 0.23
CA CYS A 74 -3.49 -9.50 0.56
C CYS A 74 -3.72 -9.85 2.03
N CYS A 75 -4.94 -9.62 2.49
CA CYS A 75 -5.43 -10.12 3.77
C CYS A 75 -5.39 -11.66 3.76
N PRO A 76 -4.77 -12.31 4.75
CA PRO A 76 -4.68 -13.77 4.82
C PRO A 76 -6.06 -14.44 4.98
N LYS A 77 -7.04 -13.74 5.55
CA LYS A 77 -8.37 -14.28 5.82
C LYS A 77 -9.32 -14.23 4.63
N CYS A 78 -9.39 -13.09 3.93
CA CYS A 78 -10.39 -12.86 2.87
C CYS A 78 -9.79 -12.59 1.49
N GLY A 79 -8.46 -12.52 1.36
CA GLY A 79 -7.80 -12.24 0.08
C GLY A 79 -7.89 -10.80 -0.41
N LEU A 80 -8.48 -9.87 0.36
CA LEU A 80 -8.54 -8.44 0.01
C LEU A 80 -7.14 -7.90 -0.30
N PHE A 81 -6.99 -7.18 -1.41
CA PHE A 81 -5.74 -6.52 -1.76
C PHE A 81 -5.50 -5.33 -0.82
N VAL A 82 -4.42 -5.38 -0.04
CA VAL A 82 -4.16 -4.41 1.05
C VAL A 82 -3.03 -3.47 0.69
N CYS A 83 -1.93 -4.00 0.20
CA CYS A 83 -0.75 -3.20 -0.10
C CYS A 83 0.12 -3.87 -1.14
N TYR A 84 1.06 -3.12 -1.68
CA TYR A 84 2.10 -3.67 -2.54
C TYR A 84 3.45 -3.01 -2.29
N ASP A 85 4.51 -3.63 -2.80
CA ASP A 85 5.86 -3.06 -2.84
C ASP A 85 6.48 -3.27 -4.23
N GLN A 86 7.58 -2.56 -4.49
CA GLN A 86 8.34 -2.66 -5.75
C GLN A 86 9.72 -3.28 -5.53
N LYS A 87 9.88 -4.18 -4.54
CA LYS A 87 11.17 -4.61 -3.96
C LYS A 87 11.99 -3.41 -3.45
N GLY A 88 11.86 -3.10 -2.17
CA GLY A 88 12.64 -2.02 -1.58
C GLY A 88 12.16 -1.62 -0.20
N VAL A 89 12.34 -0.34 0.10
CA VAL A 89 12.11 0.24 1.44
C VAL A 89 10.69 0.77 1.61
N PHE A 90 9.89 0.77 0.55
CA PHE A 90 8.56 1.35 0.57
C PHE A 90 7.50 0.28 0.37
N SER A 91 6.52 0.29 1.28
CA SER A 91 5.25 -0.40 1.11
C SER A 91 4.17 0.64 0.87
N TYR A 92 3.33 0.39 -0.12
CA TYR A 92 2.23 1.26 -0.52
C TYR A 92 0.92 0.63 -0.06
N ILE A 93 0.32 1.20 0.98
CA ILE A 93 -0.94 0.71 1.57
C ILE A 93 -2.10 1.38 0.86
N LEU A 94 -3.02 0.59 0.33
CA LEU A 94 -4.15 1.10 -0.42
C LEU A 94 -5.12 1.85 0.48
N ASP A 95 -5.59 2.99 0.00
CA ASP A 95 -6.64 3.74 0.67
C ASP A 95 -7.93 2.90 0.75
N GLY A 96 -8.63 2.99 1.88
CA GLY A 96 -9.83 2.19 2.15
C GLY A 96 -9.60 0.68 2.39
N SER A 97 -8.37 0.17 2.31
CA SER A 97 -8.11 -1.26 2.58
C SER A 97 -8.10 -1.62 4.08
N LEU A 98 -7.94 -0.61 4.94
CA LEU A 98 -7.81 -0.74 6.39
C LEU A 98 -8.75 0.21 7.13
N ILE A 99 -9.25 -0.23 8.27
CA ILE A 99 -10.02 0.59 9.22
C ILE A 99 -9.36 0.58 10.59
N LYS A 100 -9.44 1.70 11.30
CA LYS A 100 -9.11 1.77 12.72
C LYS A 100 -10.38 1.46 13.51
N LYS A 101 -10.36 0.42 14.34
CA LYS A 101 -11.41 0.15 15.32
C LYS A 101 -11.02 0.76 16.66
#